data_AF-A0A1G0SW68-F1
#
_entry.id   AF-A0A1G0SW68-F1
#
_cell.length_a   1.000
_cell.length_b   1.000
_cell.length_c   1.000
_cell.angle_alpha   90.00
_cell.angle_beta   90.00
_cell.angle_gamma   90.00
#
_symmetry.space_group_name_H-M   'P 1'
#
loop_
_entity.id
_entity.type
_entity.pdbx_description
1 polymer ?
#
loop_
_entity_poly.entity_id
_entity_poly.type
_entity_poly.pdbx_seq_one_letter_code
_entity_poly.pdbx_strand_id
1 'polypeptide(L)'
;MEGFVMKIFASTLALCLLLVLGLEAQSPTWSAMASPDTVFVSDLSVTSTGTLFCLGYYNGSKHLFSSTNLGDTWSRVTNDSLIDHQPSNSLLVDNDDIVYVGISEGVSRSTDNGVTWSYTAASASLTLACVTSARGELYAYGPIGMLYRTQDSARTWTVSGTSQSHLVADSAGVLHAVNDGDGAVYRSTNNGATWVQTNFGLGGTLVHGLTPHGSRMYASTSGGGVFRSTNGGISWLPTNAGVAVSDVRDIVLVPGGVLAAGTWGGGVLLSTDNGDSWTAANSSLSDLFVRDLLALPSGRLIAVTHAASLFRTSQSIAGFQNPTSSPATFALHQNFPNPFNPTTEIRFEVPLGGFVSLSVYNILGEKVATLLEGELPGGSYTRTFDAKDLAGGVYFARLHIALHVDGRGEITKTRKMVLLK
;
A
#
# COMPACT_ATOMS: atom_id res chain seq x y z
N MET A 1 39.66 -43.16 -3.84
CA MET A 1 39.39 -41.73 -4.10
C MET A 1 37.97 -41.46 -4.58
N GLU A 2 37.28 -42.43 -5.20
CA GLU A 2 35.89 -42.24 -5.69
C GLU A 2 34.82 -42.13 -4.58
N GLY A 3 34.98 -42.83 -3.45
CA GLY A 3 33.99 -42.80 -2.35
C GLY A 3 33.95 -41.50 -1.53
N PHE A 4 34.98 -40.64 -1.64
CA PHE A 4 35.04 -39.36 -0.93
C PHE A 4 34.41 -38.22 -1.75
N VAL A 5 34.55 -38.29 -3.08
CA VAL A 5 33.94 -37.33 -4.02
C VAL A 5 32.41 -37.49 -4.04
N MET A 6 31.90 -38.72 -3.95
CA MET A 6 30.46 -38.99 -3.99
C MET A 6 29.69 -38.56 -2.72
N LYS A 7 30.37 -38.49 -1.55
CA LYS A 7 29.79 -37.96 -0.30
C LYS A 7 29.73 -36.42 -0.27
N ILE A 8 30.68 -35.75 -0.93
CA ILE A 8 30.67 -34.28 -1.04
C ILE A 8 29.57 -33.84 -2.02
N PHE A 9 29.38 -34.55 -3.13
CA PHE A 9 28.29 -34.24 -4.06
C PHE A 9 26.90 -34.41 -3.43
N ALA A 10 26.68 -35.45 -2.63
CA ALA A 10 25.40 -35.65 -1.92
C ALA A 10 25.14 -34.58 -0.84
N SER A 11 26.19 -34.07 -0.16
CA SER A 11 26.02 -33.02 0.85
C SER A 11 25.82 -31.63 0.24
N THR A 12 26.46 -31.30 -0.89
CA THR A 12 26.15 -30.07 -1.65
C THR A 12 24.81 -30.13 -2.36
N LEU A 13 24.35 -31.30 -2.85
CA LEU A 13 23.00 -31.42 -3.40
C LEU A 13 21.95 -31.31 -2.30
N ALA A 14 22.17 -31.88 -1.11
CA ALA A 14 21.26 -31.75 0.03
C ALA A 14 21.24 -30.32 0.60
N LEU A 15 22.39 -29.62 0.61
CA LEU A 15 22.47 -28.21 1.01
C LEU A 15 21.82 -27.29 -0.03
N CYS A 16 21.97 -27.58 -1.34
CA CYS A 16 21.24 -26.89 -2.41
C CYS A 16 19.74 -27.22 -2.40
N LEU A 17 19.32 -28.44 -2.05
CA LEU A 17 17.90 -28.80 -1.92
C LEU A 17 17.28 -28.15 -0.67
N LEU A 18 18.03 -27.99 0.43
CA LEU A 18 17.62 -27.24 1.62
C LEU A 18 17.59 -25.73 1.37
N LEU A 19 18.45 -25.19 0.49
CA LEU A 19 18.39 -23.79 0.03
C LEU A 19 17.24 -23.54 -0.95
N VAL A 20 16.86 -24.54 -1.76
CA VAL A 20 15.70 -24.45 -2.66
C VAL A 20 14.37 -24.66 -1.91
N LEU A 21 14.35 -25.45 -0.83
CA LEU A 21 13.19 -25.60 0.06
C LEU A 21 13.07 -24.48 1.11
N GLY A 22 14.07 -23.60 1.23
CA GLY A 22 14.07 -22.44 2.13
C GLY A 22 13.59 -21.13 1.49
N LEU A 23 13.20 -21.16 0.21
CA LEU A 23 12.73 -20.01 -0.57
C LEU A 23 11.24 -20.09 -0.93
N GLU A 24 10.46 -20.90 -0.20
CA GLU A 24 9.03 -20.60 -0.11
C GLU A 24 8.91 -19.32 0.70
N ALA A 25 8.46 -18.24 0.04
CA ALA A 25 8.06 -17.01 0.70
C ALA A 25 7.06 -17.38 1.79
N GLN A 26 7.53 -17.47 3.04
CA GLN A 26 6.69 -17.88 4.16
C GLN A 26 5.71 -16.76 4.45
N SER A 27 4.55 -16.72 3.77
CA SER A 27 3.46 -15.80 4.07
C SER A 27 3.28 -15.71 5.59
N PRO A 28 3.17 -14.49 6.16
CA PRO A 28 3.13 -14.35 7.60
C PRO A 28 1.92 -15.11 8.15
N THR A 29 2.12 -15.77 9.29
CA THR A 29 0.99 -16.36 10.02
C THR A 29 0.40 -15.33 10.97
N TRP A 30 -0.92 -15.33 11.10
CA TRP A 30 -1.65 -14.44 12.00
C TRP A 30 -2.05 -15.16 13.29
N SER A 31 -1.99 -14.42 14.39
CA SER A 31 -2.52 -14.84 15.69
C SER A 31 -3.55 -13.81 16.15
N ALA A 32 -4.70 -14.28 16.61
CA ALA A 32 -5.65 -13.41 17.30
C ALA A 32 -4.99 -12.78 18.53
N MET A 33 -5.27 -11.50 18.76
CA MET A 33 -4.82 -10.75 19.93
C MET A 33 -5.93 -10.72 20.97
N ALA A 34 -5.57 -10.47 22.23
CA ALA A 34 -6.57 -10.06 23.20
C ALA A 34 -7.22 -8.76 22.70
N SER A 35 -8.54 -8.70 22.71
CA SER A 35 -9.23 -7.43 22.56
C SER A 35 -9.18 -6.70 23.89
N PRO A 36 -8.96 -5.37 23.93
CA PRO A 36 -9.35 -4.60 25.10
C PRO A 36 -10.82 -4.87 25.37
N ASP A 37 -11.27 -4.88 26.64
CA ASP A 37 -12.67 -5.13 27.05
C ASP A 37 -13.59 -4.10 26.38
N THR A 38 -13.88 -4.28 25.10
CA THR A 38 -14.48 -3.30 24.21
C THR A 38 -15.18 -4.04 23.10
N VAL A 39 -16.28 -3.47 22.65
CA VAL A 39 -17.11 -4.05 21.58
C VAL A 39 -16.58 -3.67 20.20
N PHE A 40 -15.79 -2.59 20.12
CA PHE A 40 -15.31 -2.02 18.86
C PHE A 40 -14.09 -1.14 19.10
N VAL A 41 -13.02 -1.34 18.32
CA VAL A 41 -11.83 -0.47 18.27
C VAL A 41 -12.06 0.57 17.16
N SER A 42 -12.14 1.86 17.49
CA SER A 42 -12.36 2.91 16.49
C SER A 42 -11.08 3.40 15.83
N ASP A 43 -9.97 3.41 16.56
CA ASP A 43 -8.68 3.91 16.11
C ASP A 43 -7.55 3.23 16.92
N LEU A 44 -6.37 3.07 16.33
CA LEU A 44 -5.23 2.34 16.88
C LEU A 44 -3.92 3.03 16.46
N SER A 45 -3.04 3.29 17.42
CA SER A 45 -1.74 3.92 17.16
C SER A 45 -0.63 3.28 18.00
N VAL A 46 0.62 3.54 17.64
CA VAL A 46 1.78 2.92 18.26
C VAL A 46 2.94 3.90 18.38
N THR A 47 3.63 3.86 19.51
CA THR A 47 4.89 4.59 19.72
C THR A 47 6.07 3.88 19.08
N SER A 48 7.16 4.59 18.84
CA SER A 48 8.43 4.04 18.36
C SER A 48 8.96 2.93 19.26
N THR A 49 8.64 2.99 20.56
CA THR A 49 8.98 1.97 21.57
C THR A 49 8.06 0.74 21.55
N GLY A 50 6.99 0.77 20.76
CA GLY A 50 6.05 -0.35 20.59
C GLY A 50 4.89 -0.37 21.58
N THR A 51 4.64 0.73 22.30
CA THR A 51 3.43 0.85 23.14
C THR A 51 2.24 1.14 22.24
N LEU A 52 1.21 0.29 22.33
CA LEU A 52 -0.03 0.45 21.59
C LEU A 52 -1.01 1.30 22.39
N PHE A 53 -1.72 2.16 21.68
CA PHE A 53 -2.88 2.87 22.19
C PHE A 53 -4.06 2.59 21.28
N CYS A 54 -5.25 2.40 21.84
CA CYS A 54 -6.46 2.28 21.04
C CYS A 54 -7.64 3.00 21.69
N LEU A 55 -8.56 3.44 20.86
CA LEU A 55 -9.85 3.95 21.29
C LEU A 55 -10.90 2.86 21.11
N GLY A 56 -11.69 2.59 22.14
CA GLY A 56 -12.73 1.55 22.05
C GLY A 56 -13.94 1.80 22.94
N TYR A 57 -15.07 1.20 22.58
CA TYR A 57 -16.33 1.33 23.32
C TYR A 57 -16.42 0.30 24.45
N TYR A 58 -16.58 0.78 25.68
CA TYR A 58 -16.81 -0.02 26.89
C TYR A 58 -18.00 0.53 27.68
N ASN A 59 -18.95 -0.32 28.05
CA ASN A 59 -20.17 0.05 28.77
C ASN A 59 -20.92 1.26 28.18
N GLY A 60 -20.99 1.34 26.84
CA GLY A 60 -21.72 2.38 26.12
C GLY A 60 -21.00 3.73 25.99
N SER A 61 -19.77 3.86 26.51
CA SER A 61 -18.94 5.05 26.38
C SER A 61 -17.59 4.70 25.75
N LYS A 62 -16.91 5.69 25.16
CA LYS A 62 -15.60 5.47 24.54
C LYS A 62 -14.49 5.71 25.57
N HIS A 63 -13.47 4.87 25.52
CA HIS A 63 -12.32 4.93 26.40
C HIS A 63 -11.01 4.72 25.63
N LEU A 64 -9.93 5.25 26.21
CA LEU A 64 -8.57 4.98 25.76
C LEU A 64 -8.03 3.74 26.50
N PHE A 65 -7.40 2.85 25.76
CA PHE A 65 -6.69 1.68 26.27
C PHE A 65 -5.25 1.72 25.79
N SER A 66 -4.37 1.11 26.58
CA SER A 66 -2.95 0.98 26.25
C SER A 66 -2.47 -0.46 26.42
N SER A 67 -1.45 -0.83 25.66
CA SER A 67 -0.74 -2.10 25.84
C SER A 67 0.77 -1.89 25.67
N THR A 68 1.54 -2.35 26.65
CA THR A 68 3.01 -2.31 26.65
C THR A 68 3.65 -3.65 26.28
N ASN A 69 2.83 -4.65 25.92
CA ASN A 69 3.27 -5.99 25.53
C ASN A 69 2.69 -6.38 24.16
N LEU A 70 2.70 -5.41 23.22
CA LEU A 70 2.28 -5.61 21.83
C LEU A 70 0.84 -6.12 21.69
N GLY A 71 -0.04 -5.78 22.64
CA GLY A 71 -1.47 -6.11 22.62
C GLY A 71 -1.81 -7.52 23.13
N ASP A 72 -0.88 -8.17 23.83
CA ASP A 72 -1.18 -9.43 24.53
C ASP A 72 -2.12 -9.17 25.72
N THR A 73 -1.98 -8.03 26.39
CA THR A 73 -2.92 -7.53 27.40
C THR A 73 -3.16 -6.04 27.26
N TRP A 74 -4.34 -5.58 27.64
CA TRP A 74 -4.73 -4.17 27.57
C TRP A 74 -5.15 -3.65 28.95
N SER A 75 -4.82 -2.39 29.22
CA SER A 75 -5.29 -1.65 30.39
C SER A 75 -6.02 -0.40 29.94
N ARG A 76 -7.13 -0.08 30.62
CA ARG A 76 -7.82 1.21 30.41
C ARG A 76 -6.98 2.33 31.00
N VAL A 77 -6.80 3.42 30.25
CA VAL A 77 -6.16 4.63 30.75
C VAL A 77 -7.19 5.41 31.58
N THR A 78 -6.98 5.51 32.88
CA THR A 78 -7.97 6.07 33.84
C THR A 78 -7.51 7.37 34.50
N ASN A 79 -6.70 8.18 33.82
CA ASN A 79 -6.29 9.47 34.36
C ASN A 79 -7.46 10.46 34.29
N ASP A 80 -7.72 11.17 35.39
CA ASP A 80 -8.87 12.08 35.58
C ASP A 80 -9.00 13.11 34.43
N SER A 81 -7.88 13.64 33.93
CA SER A 81 -7.88 14.65 32.85
C SER A 81 -8.35 14.13 31.47
N LEU A 82 -8.42 12.81 31.27
CA LEU A 82 -8.99 12.19 30.06
C LEU A 82 -10.44 11.72 30.26
N ILE A 83 -10.79 11.33 31.50
CA ILE A 83 -12.10 10.77 31.85
C ILE A 83 -13.19 11.85 31.76
N ASP A 84 -12.87 13.09 32.15
CA ASP A 84 -13.85 14.17 32.25
C ASP A 84 -14.35 14.70 30.90
N HIS A 85 -13.62 14.45 29.80
CA HIS A 85 -13.87 15.11 28.51
C HIS A 85 -14.26 14.18 27.36
N GLN A 86 -14.57 12.90 27.63
CA GLN A 86 -15.06 11.89 26.66
C GLN A 86 -14.26 11.81 25.34
N PRO A 87 -13.42 10.77 25.13
CA PRO A 87 -12.64 10.62 23.90
C PRO A 87 -13.48 10.67 22.61
N SER A 88 -12.95 11.38 21.60
CA SER A 88 -13.48 11.44 20.23
C SER A 88 -13.03 10.22 19.40
N ASN A 89 -13.05 10.30 18.06
CA ASN A 89 -12.63 9.19 17.19
C ASN A 89 -11.14 9.23 16.80
N SER A 90 -10.37 10.25 17.20
CA SER A 90 -8.99 10.42 16.74
C SER A 90 -7.96 10.20 17.83
N LEU A 91 -6.99 9.35 17.49
CA LEU A 91 -5.78 9.03 18.22
C LEU A 91 -4.58 9.19 17.27
N LEU A 92 -3.53 9.86 17.74
CA LEU A 92 -2.29 9.99 16.99
C LEU A 92 -1.11 9.79 17.93
N VAL A 93 -0.06 9.14 17.44
CA VAL A 93 1.29 9.26 18.00
C VAL A 93 2.17 9.94 16.96
N ASP A 94 2.85 11.02 17.35
CA ASP A 94 3.79 11.72 16.46
C ASP A 94 5.21 11.11 16.49
N ASN A 95 6.12 11.68 15.70
CA ASN A 95 7.50 11.19 15.60
C ASN A 95 8.33 11.38 16.88
N ASP A 96 7.86 12.20 17.83
CA ASP A 96 8.50 12.43 19.13
C ASP A 96 7.86 11.56 20.24
N ASP A 97 7.05 10.55 19.86
CA ASP A 97 6.27 9.69 20.75
C ASP A 97 5.26 10.44 21.64
N ILE A 98 4.83 11.64 21.22
CA ILE A 98 3.75 12.34 21.89
C ILE A 98 2.43 11.73 21.42
N VAL A 99 1.63 11.27 22.39
CA VAL A 99 0.30 10.71 22.15
C VAL A 99 -0.72 11.82 22.23
N TYR A 100 -1.57 11.96 21.21
CA TYR A 100 -2.66 12.92 21.14
C TYR A 100 -3.99 12.19 21.03
N VAL A 101 -4.97 12.65 21.80
CA VAL A 101 -6.35 12.16 21.78
C VAL A 101 -7.27 13.35 21.61
N GLY A 102 -8.08 13.34 20.57
CA GLY A 102 -9.15 14.33 20.44
C GLY A 102 -10.21 14.07 21.53
N ILE A 103 -10.66 15.13 22.19
CA ILE A 103 -11.71 15.10 23.23
C ILE A 103 -12.81 16.10 22.87
N SER A 104 -13.96 16.05 23.54
CA SER A 104 -15.12 16.91 23.20
C SER A 104 -14.81 18.42 23.18
N GLU A 105 -13.83 18.86 23.97
CA GLU A 105 -13.48 20.27 24.20
C GLU A 105 -12.08 20.66 23.68
N GLY A 106 -11.39 19.78 22.96
CA GLY A 106 -10.01 20.05 22.54
C GLY A 106 -9.17 18.81 22.28
N VAL A 107 -7.92 18.88 22.73
CA VAL A 107 -6.94 17.79 22.58
C VAL A 107 -6.31 17.51 23.93
N SER A 108 -6.27 16.23 24.29
CA SER A 108 -5.45 15.75 25.39
C SER A 108 -4.17 15.16 24.82
N ARG A 109 -3.03 15.41 25.48
CA ARG A 109 -1.75 14.85 25.07
C ARG A 109 -0.94 14.26 26.22
N SER A 110 -0.10 13.29 25.91
CA SER A 110 0.88 12.70 26.81
C SER A 110 2.27 12.71 26.17
N THR A 111 3.27 13.18 26.91
CA THR A 111 4.69 13.21 26.50
C THR A 111 5.53 12.15 27.21
N ASP A 112 4.89 11.26 27.97
CA ASP A 112 5.53 10.25 28.81
C ASP A 112 4.89 8.86 28.59
N ASN A 113 4.54 8.59 27.33
CA ASN A 113 4.00 7.31 26.88
C ASN A 113 2.70 6.90 27.61
N GLY A 114 1.78 7.86 27.75
CA GLY A 114 0.44 7.65 28.28
C GLY A 114 0.33 7.65 29.81
N VAL A 115 1.40 7.96 30.54
CA VAL A 115 1.39 7.96 32.02
C VAL A 115 0.69 9.21 32.56
N THR A 116 1.10 10.40 32.13
CA THR A 116 0.47 11.68 32.46
C THR A 116 -0.11 12.36 31.23
N TRP A 117 -1.18 13.12 31.45
CA TRP A 117 -1.94 13.76 30.39
C TRP A 117 -2.14 15.24 30.70
N SER A 118 -2.02 16.07 29.67
CA SER A 118 -2.30 17.50 29.74
C SER A 118 -3.31 17.85 28.66
N TYR A 119 -4.33 18.63 29.03
CA TYR A 119 -5.35 19.08 28.08
C TYR A 119 -5.08 20.51 27.62
N THR A 120 -5.45 20.81 26.40
CA THR A 120 -5.52 22.18 25.86
C THR A 120 -6.94 22.42 25.38
N ALA A 121 -7.65 23.34 26.04
CA ALA A 121 -8.94 23.81 25.57
C ALA A 121 -8.74 24.56 24.26
N ALA A 122 -9.46 24.15 23.22
CA ALA A 122 -9.57 24.94 22.02
C ALA A 122 -10.80 25.83 22.11
N SER A 123 -10.77 26.99 21.46
CA SER A 123 -11.85 28.00 21.54
C SER A 123 -13.21 27.55 20.95
N ALA A 124 -13.33 26.30 20.50
CA ALA A 124 -14.56 25.60 20.15
C ALA A 124 -14.27 24.08 20.17
N SER A 125 -15.32 23.25 20.25
CA SER A 125 -15.22 21.78 20.19
C SER A 125 -14.30 21.35 19.04
N LEU A 126 -13.13 20.81 19.35
CA LEU A 126 -12.22 20.20 18.37
C LEU A 126 -12.38 18.69 18.46
N THR A 127 -13.51 18.18 18.00
CA THR A 127 -13.57 16.77 17.62
C THR A 127 -12.60 16.59 16.46
N LEU A 128 -11.39 16.12 16.77
CA LEU A 128 -10.41 15.80 15.75
C LEU A 128 -10.91 14.58 14.99
N ALA A 129 -11.14 14.71 13.68
CA ALA A 129 -11.46 13.55 12.84
C ALA A 129 -10.18 12.88 12.32
N CYS A 130 -9.12 13.66 12.12
CA CYS A 130 -7.82 13.20 11.65
C CYS A 130 -6.75 14.20 12.12
N VAL A 131 -5.57 13.70 12.47
CA VAL A 131 -4.38 14.52 12.72
C VAL A 131 -3.25 13.98 11.86
N THR A 132 -2.55 14.89 11.17
CA THR A 132 -1.34 14.55 10.42
C THR A 132 -0.21 15.48 10.80
N SER A 133 1.02 15.02 10.62
CA SER A 133 2.21 15.86 10.80
C SER A 133 2.81 16.21 9.45
N ALA A 134 3.14 17.48 9.25
CA ALA A 134 3.89 17.94 8.09
C ALA A 134 4.98 18.89 8.56
N ARG A 135 6.25 18.56 8.30
CA ARG A 135 7.41 19.40 8.63
C ARG A 135 7.48 19.82 10.12
N GLY A 136 7.11 18.91 11.03
CA GLY A 136 7.14 19.16 12.49
C GLY A 136 5.93 19.92 13.02
N GLU A 137 4.91 20.11 12.21
CA GLU A 137 3.66 20.79 12.57
C GLU A 137 2.52 19.80 12.52
N LEU A 138 1.53 19.96 13.40
CA LEU A 138 0.33 19.12 13.36
C LEU A 138 -0.81 19.89 12.70
N TYR A 139 -1.56 19.17 11.90
CA TYR A 139 -2.78 19.62 11.25
C TYR A 139 -3.92 18.75 11.73
N ALA A 140 -5.03 19.37 12.07
CA ALA A 140 -6.17 18.66 12.60
C ALA A 140 -7.47 19.21 12.04
N TYR A 141 -8.36 18.32 11.64
CA TYR A 141 -9.69 18.67 11.15
C TYR A 141 -10.68 18.73 12.32
N GLY A 142 -11.40 19.84 12.45
CA GLY A 142 -12.45 20.01 13.47
C GLY A 142 -13.87 20.06 12.87
N PRO A 143 -14.90 20.27 13.71
CA PRO A 143 -16.28 20.39 13.26
C PRO A 143 -16.46 21.43 12.15
N ILE A 144 -17.51 21.27 11.33
CA ILE A 144 -17.93 22.17 10.25
C ILE A 144 -16.89 22.44 9.14
N GLY A 145 -15.92 21.54 8.93
CA GLY A 145 -14.99 21.63 7.81
C GLY A 145 -13.72 22.42 8.09
N MET A 146 -13.50 22.89 9.33
CA MET A 146 -12.37 23.77 9.64
C MET A 146 -11.07 22.98 9.82
N LEU A 147 -10.00 23.50 9.21
CA LEU A 147 -8.65 22.98 9.37
C LEU A 147 -7.89 23.82 10.38
N TYR A 148 -7.34 23.17 11.39
CA TYR A 148 -6.51 23.76 12.42
C TYR A 148 -5.06 23.31 12.26
N ARG A 149 -4.14 24.18 12.66
CA ARG A 149 -2.69 23.93 12.63
C ARG A 149 -2.04 24.38 13.93
N THR A 150 -1.06 23.62 14.38
CA THR A 150 -0.22 23.91 15.54
C THR A 150 1.26 23.68 15.22
N GLN A 151 2.12 24.51 15.81
CA GLN A 151 3.59 24.41 15.72
C GLN A 151 4.24 24.18 17.09
N ASP A 152 3.43 23.96 18.13
CA ASP A 152 3.88 23.91 19.52
C ASP A 152 3.39 22.65 20.25
N SER A 153 3.28 21.54 19.51
CA SER A 153 2.82 20.24 20.00
C SER A 153 1.40 20.31 20.59
N ALA A 154 0.48 20.92 19.85
CA ALA A 154 -0.93 21.09 20.24
C ALA A 154 -1.15 21.89 21.54
N ARG A 155 -0.23 22.82 21.89
CA ARG A 155 -0.45 23.78 22.99
C ARG A 155 -1.33 24.96 22.54
N THR A 156 -1.25 25.34 21.28
CA THR A 156 -2.13 26.33 20.67
C THR A 156 -2.51 25.91 19.26
N TRP A 157 -3.72 26.29 18.83
CA TRP A 157 -4.25 26.00 17.51
C TRP A 157 -4.65 27.27 16.79
N THR A 158 -4.32 27.34 15.50
CA THR A 158 -4.71 28.43 14.61
C THR A 158 -5.50 27.87 13.43
N VAL A 159 -6.45 28.63 12.91
CA VAL A 159 -7.21 28.22 11.71
C VAL A 159 -6.30 28.37 10.50
N SER A 160 -6.12 27.29 9.75
CA SER A 160 -5.32 27.25 8.52
C SER A 160 -6.16 27.34 7.25
N GLY A 161 -7.45 26.99 7.35
CA GLY A 161 -8.40 27.03 6.24
C GLY A 161 -9.59 26.11 6.50
N THR A 162 -10.12 25.53 5.42
CA THR A 162 -11.11 24.45 5.47
C THR A 162 -10.53 23.20 4.85
N SER A 163 -10.88 22.01 5.32
CA SER A 163 -10.39 20.74 4.80
C SER A 163 -11.50 19.70 4.71
N GLN A 164 -11.20 18.58 4.06
CA GLN A 164 -11.99 17.36 4.04
C GLN A 164 -11.58 16.41 5.18
N SER A 165 -12.23 15.25 5.27
CA SER A 165 -12.24 14.34 6.41
C SER A 165 -10.91 13.64 6.73
N HIS A 166 -10.23 13.09 5.73
CA HIS A 166 -8.98 12.36 5.93
C HIS A 166 -7.81 13.20 5.44
N LEU A 167 -6.78 13.39 6.26
CA LEU A 167 -5.62 14.24 5.95
C LEU A 167 -4.32 13.44 6.02
N VAL A 168 -3.49 13.60 5.00
CA VAL A 168 -2.12 13.07 5.00
C VAL A 168 -1.15 14.10 4.44
N ALA A 169 0.10 14.05 4.91
CA ALA A 169 1.19 14.83 4.36
C ALA A 169 2.18 13.93 3.61
N ASP A 170 2.62 14.36 2.43
CA ASP A 170 3.74 13.68 1.76
C ASP A 170 5.11 14.12 2.32
N SER A 171 6.17 13.48 1.85
CA SER A 171 7.54 13.77 2.28
C SER A 171 8.01 15.20 1.98
N ALA A 172 7.35 15.89 1.03
CA ALA A 172 7.61 17.29 0.76
C ALA A 172 6.80 18.22 1.69
N GLY A 173 5.91 17.69 2.53
CA GLY A 173 5.01 18.46 3.39
C GLY A 173 3.82 19.05 2.65
N VAL A 174 3.49 18.55 1.46
CA VAL A 174 2.23 18.89 0.77
C VAL A 174 1.11 18.11 1.44
N LEU A 175 -0.01 18.80 1.71
CA LEU A 175 -1.18 18.17 2.32
C LEU A 175 -2.08 17.60 1.24
N HIS A 176 -2.63 16.43 1.51
CA HIS A 176 -3.62 15.74 0.70
C HIS A 176 -4.81 15.40 1.59
N ALA A 177 -6.01 15.50 1.03
CA ALA A 177 -7.23 15.19 1.75
C ALA A 177 -8.18 14.33 0.93
N VAL A 178 -8.92 13.44 1.59
CA VAL A 178 -10.02 12.67 1.00
C VAL A 178 -11.34 13.12 1.63
N ASN A 179 -12.35 13.31 0.79
CA ASN A 179 -13.70 13.65 1.24
C ASN A 179 -14.57 12.39 1.36
N ASP A 180 -15.20 12.18 2.51
CA ASP A 180 -16.02 10.98 2.78
C ASP A 180 -17.32 10.92 1.96
N GLY A 181 -17.81 12.07 1.50
CA GLY A 181 -19.06 12.18 0.76
C GLY A 181 -18.92 11.73 -0.69
N ASP A 182 -17.90 12.24 -1.39
CA ASP A 182 -17.68 11.98 -2.82
C ASP A 182 -16.44 11.11 -3.12
N GLY A 183 -15.63 10.78 -2.11
CA GLY A 183 -14.39 9.99 -2.25
C GLY A 183 -13.30 10.69 -3.05
N ALA A 184 -13.41 12.00 -3.31
CA ALA A 184 -12.45 12.76 -4.10
C ALA A 184 -11.19 13.10 -3.32
N VAL A 185 -10.07 13.16 -4.05
CA VAL A 185 -8.77 13.58 -3.54
C VAL A 185 -8.56 15.06 -3.80
N TYR A 186 -8.10 15.77 -2.78
CA TYR A 186 -7.75 17.18 -2.80
C TYR A 186 -6.30 17.36 -2.37
N ARG A 187 -5.61 18.31 -2.99
CA ARG A 187 -4.20 18.61 -2.74
C ARG A 187 -4.00 20.09 -2.41
N SER A 188 -3.19 20.36 -1.40
CA SER A 188 -2.85 21.72 -0.95
C SER A 188 -1.34 21.89 -0.81
N THR A 189 -0.79 22.90 -1.49
CA THR A 189 0.62 23.31 -1.40
C THR A 189 0.87 24.52 -0.50
N ASN A 190 -0.17 25.03 0.17
CA ASN A 190 -0.11 26.21 1.02
C ASN A 190 -0.72 25.96 2.40
N ASN A 191 -0.34 24.82 3.00
CA ASN A 191 -0.71 24.46 4.38
C ASN A 191 -2.23 24.42 4.64
N GLY A 192 -3.02 24.09 3.62
CA GLY A 192 -4.46 23.88 3.71
C GLY A 192 -5.29 25.15 3.56
N ALA A 193 -4.66 26.26 3.18
CA ALA A 193 -5.37 27.50 2.88
C ALA A 193 -6.24 27.38 1.62
N THR A 194 -5.78 26.65 0.60
CA THR A 194 -6.57 26.35 -0.61
C THR A 194 -6.32 24.93 -1.11
N TRP A 195 -7.34 24.33 -1.70
CA TRP A 195 -7.30 22.95 -2.18
C TRP A 195 -7.61 22.86 -3.68
N VAL A 196 -6.92 21.96 -4.36
CA VAL A 196 -7.17 21.60 -5.77
C VAL A 196 -7.53 20.14 -5.83
N GLN A 197 -8.65 19.80 -6.47
CA GLN A 197 -9.07 18.42 -6.66
C GLN A 197 -8.15 17.70 -7.66
N THR A 198 -7.63 16.53 -7.33
CA THR A 198 -6.64 15.77 -8.12
C THR A 198 -7.08 14.32 -8.38
N ASN A 199 -8.22 14.17 -9.06
CA ASN A 199 -8.86 12.88 -9.34
C ASN A 199 -8.43 12.20 -10.64
N PHE A 200 -7.48 12.79 -11.38
CA PHE A 200 -7.12 12.28 -12.71
C PHE A 200 -6.55 10.86 -12.61
N GLY A 201 -7.18 9.91 -13.31
CA GLY A 201 -6.80 8.50 -13.31
C GLY A 201 -7.48 7.61 -12.26
N LEU A 202 -8.27 8.17 -11.33
CA LEU A 202 -9.03 7.39 -10.33
C LEU A 202 -10.34 6.79 -10.87
N GLY A 203 -10.77 7.17 -12.07
CA GLY A 203 -11.92 6.55 -12.75
C GLY A 203 -13.28 6.72 -12.03
N GLY A 204 -13.40 7.69 -11.11
CA GLY A 204 -14.62 7.92 -10.33
C GLY A 204 -14.82 6.94 -9.17
N THR A 205 -13.80 6.15 -8.82
CA THR A 205 -13.82 5.31 -7.62
C THR A 205 -13.81 6.16 -6.35
N LEU A 206 -14.45 5.66 -5.28
CA LEU A 206 -14.38 6.30 -3.96
C LEU A 206 -13.05 5.93 -3.30
N VAL A 207 -12.27 6.94 -2.90
CA VAL A 207 -11.04 6.73 -2.14
C VAL A 207 -11.38 6.60 -0.66
N HIS A 208 -10.81 5.58 0.01
CA HIS A 208 -10.92 5.37 1.45
C HIS A 208 -9.78 6.04 2.22
N GLY A 209 -8.55 5.96 1.70
CA GLY A 209 -7.37 6.49 2.36
C GLY A 209 -6.22 6.72 1.40
N LEU A 210 -5.24 7.47 1.87
CA LEU A 210 -4.02 7.80 1.13
C LEU A 210 -2.80 7.44 1.97
N THR A 211 -1.80 6.84 1.34
CA THR A 211 -0.59 6.37 2.03
C THR A 211 0.65 6.88 1.29
N PRO A 212 1.39 7.86 1.85
CA PRO A 212 2.62 8.35 1.26
C PRO A 212 3.78 7.36 1.46
N HIS A 213 4.65 7.23 0.45
CA HIS A 213 5.89 6.45 0.52
C HIS A 213 6.97 7.09 -0.38
N GLY A 214 7.88 7.85 0.24
CA GLY A 214 8.89 8.61 -0.48
C GLY A 214 8.26 9.64 -1.43
N SER A 215 8.53 9.52 -2.74
CA SER A 215 7.92 10.36 -3.79
C SER A 215 6.59 9.82 -4.34
N ARG A 216 6.14 8.66 -3.85
CA ARG A 216 4.91 7.99 -4.28
C ARG A 216 3.80 8.19 -3.27
N MET A 217 2.58 8.00 -3.74
CA MET A 217 1.39 7.94 -2.89
C MET A 217 0.50 6.81 -3.38
N TYR A 218 -0.12 6.09 -2.46
CA TYR A 218 -1.07 5.02 -2.76
C TYR A 218 -2.47 5.42 -2.30
N ALA A 219 -3.49 5.01 -3.04
CA ALA A 219 -4.87 5.21 -2.66
C ALA A 219 -5.56 3.86 -2.52
N SER A 220 -6.19 3.64 -1.36
CA SER A 220 -7.11 2.53 -1.12
C SER A 220 -8.50 2.94 -1.62
N THR A 221 -9.22 2.07 -2.32
CA THR A 221 -10.46 2.47 -3.01
C THR A 221 -11.58 1.45 -2.89
N SER A 222 -12.81 1.93 -3.00
CA SER A 222 -14.02 1.12 -2.96
C SER A 222 -14.30 0.49 -4.33
N GLY A 223 -13.71 -0.69 -4.56
CA GLY A 223 -13.96 -1.51 -5.75
C GLY A 223 -13.03 -1.24 -6.94
N GLY A 224 -12.18 -0.21 -6.87
CA GLY A 224 -11.17 0.10 -7.90
C GLY A 224 -9.79 -0.54 -7.64
N GLY A 225 -9.59 -1.17 -6.49
CA GLY A 225 -8.31 -1.73 -6.05
C GLY A 225 -7.39 -0.66 -5.46
N VAL A 226 -6.08 -0.84 -5.69
CA VAL A 226 -5.03 0.11 -5.29
C VAL A 226 -4.64 0.99 -6.46
N PHE A 227 -4.59 2.29 -6.23
CA PHE A 227 -4.01 3.25 -7.17
C PHE A 227 -2.71 3.81 -6.63
N ARG A 228 -1.83 4.24 -7.54
CA ARG A 228 -0.52 4.81 -7.23
C ARG A 228 -0.31 6.10 -8.00
N SER A 229 0.17 7.12 -7.31
CA SER A 229 0.71 8.34 -7.88
C SER A 229 2.24 8.36 -7.76
N THR A 230 2.92 8.83 -8.81
CA THR A 230 4.38 9.00 -8.85
C THR A 230 4.79 10.46 -9.06
N ASN A 231 3.82 11.38 -9.05
CA ASN A 231 4.01 12.81 -9.29
C ASN A 231 3.39 13.67 -8.19
N GLY A 232 3.46 13.20 -6.95
CA GLY A 232 3.01 13.95 -5.78
C GLY A 232 1.49 14.16 -5.75
N GLY A 233 0.71 13.12 -6.08
CA GLY A 233 -0.76 13.11 -5.95
C GLY A 233 -1.50 13.87 -7.05
N ILE A 234 -0.84 14.25 -8.16
CA ILE A 234 -1.46 14.99 -9.27
C ILE A 234 -2.26 14.06 -10.18
N SER A 235 -1.72 12.87 -10.46
CA SER A 235 -2.40 11.82 -11.23
C SER A 235 -2.15 10.44 -10.65
N TRP A 236 -3.05 9.52 -10.95
CA TRP A 236 -3.09 8.17 -10.40
C TRP A 236 -3.14 7.12 -11.51
N LEU A 237 -2.52 5.96 -11.25
CA LEU A 237 -2.62 4.77 -12.11
C LEU A 237 -2.98 3.57 -11.24
N PRO A 238 -3.86 2.66 -11.72
CA PRO A 238 -4.16 1.43 -11.00
C PRO A 238 -2.90 0.54 -10.91
N THR A 239 -2.77 -0.21 -9.82
CA THR A 239 -1.61 -1.08 -9.56
C THR A 239 -2.07 -2.41 -8.97
N ASN A 240 -2.93 -3.10 -9.71
CA ASN A 240 -3.79 -4.19 -9.20
C ASN A 240 -3.32 -5.61 -9.55
N ALA A 241 -2.09 -5.81 -10.00
CA ALA A 241 -1.59 -7.15 -10.29
C ALA A 241 -1.61 -8.01 -9.01
N GLY A 242 -2.38 -9.09 -9.01
CA GLY A 242 -2.57 -9.97 -7.84
C GLY A 242 -3.63 -9.50 -6.83
N VAL A 243 -4.33 -8.39 -7.08
CA VAL A 243 -5.46 -7.92 -6.27
C VAL A 243 -6.76 -8.59 -6.76
N ALA A 244 -7.17 -9.68 -6.09
CA ALA A 244 -8.38 -10.43 -6.47
C ALA A 244 -9.68 -9.77 -5.96
N VAL A 245 -9.62 -9.08 -4.82
CA VAL A 245 -10.74 -8.33 -4.23
C VAL A 245 -10.39 -6.85 -4.25
N SER A 246 -11.19 -6.06 -4.96
CA SER A 246 -10.86 -4.66 -5.29
C SER A 246 -11.42 -3.64 -4.31
N ASP A 247 -12.17 -4.05 -3.28
CA ASP A 247 -12.55 -3.18 -2.16
C ASP A 247 -11.41 -3.14 -1.13
N VAL A 248 -10.51 -2.16 -1.28
CA VAL A 248 -9.32 -1.99 -0.45
C VAL A 248 -9.61 -0.92 0.58
N ARG A 249 -9.65 -1.28 1.86
CA ARG A 249 -10.06 -0.41 2.96
C ARG A 249 -8.93 0.46 3.47
N ASP A 250 -7.75 -0.12 3.60
CA ASP A 250 -6.59 0.58 4.15
C ASP A 250 -5.29 0.08 3.53
N ILE A 251 -4.27 0.94 3.51
CA ILE A 251 -2.92 0.63 3.08
C ILE A 251 -1.93 1.22 4.09
N VAL A 252 -1.03 0.41 4.63
CA VAL A 252 0.07 0.87 5.49
C VAL A 252 1.43 0.56 4.92
N LEU A 253 2.39 1.44 5.21
CA LEU A 253 3.80 1.21 4.93
C LEU A 253 4.46 0.57 6.15
N VAL A 254 4.98 -0.64 5.96
CA VAL A 254 5.75 -1.34 7.00
C VAL A 254 7.23 -0.96 6.89
N PRO A 255 7.96 -0.86 8.02
CA PRO A 255 9.42 -0.75 8.00
C PRO A 255 10.05 -1.73 7.00
N GLY A 256 11.04 -1.27 6.24
CA GLY A 256 11.63 -2.05 5.14
C GLY A 256 11.02 -1.81 3.76
N GLY A 257 9.94 -1.02 3.67
CA GLY A 257 9.36 -0.59 2.39
C GLY A 257 8.25 -1.51 1.85
N VAL A 258 7.81 -2.48 2.65
CA VAL A 258 6.70 -3.38 2.31
C VAL A 258 5.38 -2.64 2.48
N LEU A 259 4.53 -2.69 1.47
CA LEU A 259 3.16 -2.20 1.55
C LEU A 259 2.24 -3.33 1.96
N ALA A 260 1.30 -3.05 2.87
CA ALA A 260 0.24 -3.98 3.24
C ALA A 260 -1.11 -3.32 2.99
N ALA A 261 -2.01 -4.02 2.30
CA ALA A 261 -3.34 -3.56 1.98
C ALA A 261 -4.39 -4.46 2.62
N GLY A 262 -5.32 -3.87 3.36
CA GLY A 262 -6.47 -4.55 3.95
C GLY A 262 -7.65 -4.48 2.99
N THR A 263 -8.31 -5.61 2.74
CA THR A 263 -9.43 -5.69 1.81
C THR A 263 -10.72 -6.16 2.48
N TRP A 264 -11.85 -5.78 1.91
CA TRP A 264 -13.16 -6.24 2.37
C TRP A 264 -13.50 -7.61 1.77
N GLY A 265 -12.99 -8.67 2.40
CA GLY A 265 -13.29 -10.06 2.05
C GLY A 265 -12.16 -10.81 1.34
N GLY A 266 -11.05 -10.14 1.01
CA GLY A 266 -9.84 -10.76 0.46
C GLY A 266 -8.69 -10.91 1.48
N GLY A 267 -8.87 -10.42 2.71
CA GLY A 267 -7.85 -10.42 3.75
C GLY A 267 -6.79 -9.33 3.54
N VAL A 268 -5.55 -9.65 3.89
CA VAL A 268 -4.37 -8.79 3.73
C VAL A 268 -3.59 -9.18 2.49
N LEU A 269 -3.22 -8.18 1.69
CA LEU A 269 -2.31 -8.29 0.56
C LEU A 269 -1.00 -7.60 0.90
N LEU A 270 0.13 -8.17 0.48
CA LEU A 270 1.45 -7.57 0.63
C LEU A 270 2.06 -7.25 -0.73
N SER A 271 2.77 -6.13 -0.81
CA SER A 271 3.63 -5.79 -1.94
C SER A 271 5.03 -5.44 -1.44
N THR A 272 6.03 -6.07 -2.06
CA THR A 272 7.46 -5.88 -1.76
C THR A 272 8.19 -5.18 -2.92
N ASP A 273 7.44 -4.77 -3.95
CA ASP A 273 7.91 -4.17 -5.20
C ASP A 273 7.26 -2.80 -5.45
N ASN A 274 7.04 -2.02 -4.38
CA ASN A 274 6.43 -0.68 -4.45
C ASN A 274 5.02 -0.67 -5.08
N GLY A 275 4.24 -1.73 -4.86
CA GLY A 275 2.87 -1.86 -5.32
C GLY A 275 2.73 -2.41 -6.74
N ASP A 276 3.82 -2.75 -7.43
CA ASP A 276 3.75 -3.29 -8.80
C ASP A 276 3.00 -4.64 -8.83
N SER A 277 3.14 -5.46 -7.78
CA SER A 277 2.37 -6.68 -7.57
C SER A 277 2.02 -6.92 -6.11
N TRP A 278 0.90 -7.61 -5.90
CA TRP A 278 0.33 -7.92 -4.60
C TRP A 278 0.14 -9.41 -4.42
N THR A 279 0.45 -9.92 -3.23
CA THR A 279 0.29 -11.34 -2.88
C THR A 279 -0.51 -11.46 -1.59
N ALA A 280 -1.49 -12.37 -1.55
CA ALA A 280 -2.28 -12.61 -0.36
C ALA A 280 -1.44 -13.20 0.79
N ALA A 281 -1.66 -12.69 1.99
CA ALA A 281 -0.90 -13.01 3.20
C ALA A 281 -1.85 -13.38 4.35
N ASN A 282 -2.67 -14.41 4.16
CA ASN A 282 -3.83 -14.70 5.03
C ASN A 282 -3.67 -15.95 5.90
N SER A 283 -2.47 -16.51 6.02
CA SER A 283 -2.25 -17.75 6.76
C SER A 283 -2.71 -17.61 8.23
N SER A 284 -3.70 -18.39 8.63
CA SER A 284 -4.33 -18.32 9.97
C SER A 284 -5.10 -17.03 10.29
N LEU A 285 -5.37 -16.18 9.30
CA LEU A 285 -6.30 -15.06 9.44
C LEU A 285 -7.72 -15.57 9.19
N SER A 286 -8.51 -15.75 10.26
CA SER A 286 -9.83 -16.36 10.17
C SER A 286 -10.94 -15.42 9.71
N ASP A 287 -10.73 -14.10 9.77
CA ASP A 287 -11.65 -13.09 9.27
C ASP A 287 -10.95 -12.25 8.19
N LEU A 288 -11.45 -12.35 6.96
CA LEU A 288 -10.87 -11.72 5.78
C LEU A 288 -11.47 -10.33 5.48
N PHE A 289 -12.41 -9.85 6.30
CA PHE A 289 -12.96 -8.50 6.19
C PHE A 289 -12.08 -7.52 6.99
N VAL A 290 -10.95 -7.16 6.41
CA VAL A 290 -9.97 -6.27 7.05
C VAL A 290 -10.41 -4.82 6.84
N ARG A 291 -10.69 -4.13 7.94
CA ARG A 291 -11.13 -2.73 7.94
C ARG A 291 -9.97 -1.76 8.01
N ASP A 292 -8.96 -2.11 8.81
CA ASP A 292 -7.87 -1.21 9.15
C ASP A 292 -6.59 -2.00 9.43
N LEU A 293 -5.43 -1.40 9.17
CA LEU A 293 -4.12 -1.99 9.42
C LEU A 293 -3.26 -1.04 10.26
N LEU A 294 -2.35 -1.62 11.05
CA LEU A 294 -1.32 -0.85 11.72
C LEU A 294 0.04 -1.52 11.53
N ALA A 295 1.00 -0.77 11.00
CA ALA A 295 2.40 -1.16 10.96
C ALA A 295 3.10 -0.87 12.28
N LEU A 296 3.75 -1.88 12.85
CA LEU A 296 4.53 -1.74 14.08
C LEU A 296 6.00 -1.40 13.75
N PRO A 297 6.73 -0.68 14.63
CA PRO A 297 8.16 -0.42 14.44
C PRO A 297 9.01 -1.69 14.29
N SER A 298 8.57 -2.80 14.87
CA SER A 298 9.18 -4.12 14.72
C SER A 298 9.06 -4.73 13.30
N GLY A 299 8.30 -4.09 12.40
CA GLY A 299 7.95 -4.60 11.09
C GLY A 299 6.83 -5.64 11.09
N ARG A 300 6.17 -5.86 12.23
CA ARG A 300 4.93 -6.67 12.32
C ARG A 300 3.72 -5.84 11.92
N LEU A 301 2.62 -6.51 11.59
CA LEU A 301 1.33 -5.89 11.33
C LEU A 301 0.30 -6.24 12.40
N ILE A 302 -0.60 -5.31 12.66
CA ILE A 302 -1.90 -5.56 13.29
C ILE A 302 -2.99 -5.35 12.24
N ALA A 303 -3.97 -6.23 12.19
CA ALA A 303 -5.17 -6.10 11.38
C ALA A 303 -6.40 -5.99 12.29
N VAL A 304 -7.23 -4.99 12.02
CA VAL A 304 -8.54 -4.81 12.65
C VAL A 304 -9.61 -5.30 11.66
N THR A 305 -10.36 -6.32 12.04
CA THR A 305 -11.39 -6.90 11.16
C THR A 305 -12.79 -6.39 11.48
N HIS A 306 -13.75 -6.64 10.59
CA HIS A 306 -15.13 -6.19 10.72
C HIS A 306 -15.79 -6.66 12.03
N ALA A 307 -15.51 -7.88 12.48
CA ALA A 307 -15.99 -8.41 13.75
C ALA A 307 -15.29 -7.81 14.99
N ALA A 308 -14.59 -6.67 14.84
CA ALA A 308 -13.76 -6.02 15.86
C ALA A 308 -12.67 -6.92 16.44
N SER A 309 -12.26 -7.96 15.71
CA SER A 309 -11.15 -8.81 16.11
C SER A 309 -9.83 -8.16 15.73
N LEU A 310 -8.87 -8.21 16.65
CA LEU A 310 -7.49 -7.81 16.40
C LEU A 310 -6.65 -9.05 16.09
N PHE A 311 -5.91 -9.01 14.99
CA PHE A 311 -4.92 -10.04 14.64
C PHE A 311 -3.56 -9.40 14.49
N ARG A 312 -2.50 -10.16 14.79
CA ARG A 312 -1.12 -9.73 14.63
C ARG A 312 -0.31 -10.79 13.90
N THR A 313 0.64 -10.37 13.08
CA THR A 313 1.58 -11.30 12.45
C THR A 313 2.50 -11.93 13.50
N SER A 314 2.81 -13.21 13.38
CA SER A 314 3.72 -13.94 14.28
C SER A 314 5.17 -13.44 14.18
N GLN A 315 5.53 -12.90 13.02
CA GLN A 315 6.86 -12.40 12.70
C GLN A 315 6.82 -11.06 11.97
N SER A 316 7.97 -10.39 11.95
CA SER A 316 8.18 -9.19 11.14
C SER A 316 8.06 -9.52 9.66
N ILE A 317 7.44 -8.63 8.89
CA ILE A 317 7.33 -8.74 7.43
C ILE A 317 8.27 -7.79 6.68
N ALA A 318 9.09 -7.01 7.39
CA ALA A 318 10.01 -6.02 6.82
C ALA A 318 11.03 -6.57 5.81
N GLY A 319 11.32 -7.88 5.88
CA GLY A 319 12.29 -8.57 5.02
C GLY A 319 11.66 -9.49 3.98
N PHE A 320 10.34 -9.47 3.82
CA PHE A 320 9.66 -10.33 2.86
C PHE A 320 10.00 -9.91 1.43
N GLN A 321 10.12 -10.90 0.55
CA GLN A 321 10.26 -10.69 -0.89
C GLN A 321 9.18 -11.50 -1.61
N ASN A 322 8.55 -10.90 -2.62
CA ASN A 322 7.66 -11.62 -3.50
C ASN A 322 8.47 -12.70 -4.22
N PRO A 323 7.97 -13.94 -4.32
CA PRO A 323 8.59 -14.94 -5.16
C PRO A 323 8.49 -14.44 -6.60
N THR A 324 9.64 -14.08 -7.17
CA THR A 324 9.85 -13.47 -8.49
C THR A 324 9.31 -12.03 -8.63
N SER A 325 10.24 -11.06 -8.59
CA SER A 325 9.97 -9.67 -8.95
C SER A 325 9.35 -9.60 -10.35
N SER A 326 8.17 -8.99 -10.47
CA SER A 326 7.66 -8.53 -11.77
C SER A 326 8.73 -7.65 -12.43
N PRO A 327 8.98 -7.77 -13.74
CA PRO A 327 10.01 -6.95 -14.38
C PRO A 327 9.66 -5.47 -14.25
N ALA A 328 10.57 -4.68 -13.68
CA ALA A 328 10.38 -3.26 -13.42
C ALA A 328 10.27 -2.39 -14.70
N THR A 329 10.47 -2.99 -15.90
CA THR A 329 10.56 -2.25 -17.16
C THR A 329 9.79 -2.90 -18.31
N PHE A 330 9.16 -2.09 -19.16
CA PHE A 330 8.60 -2.54 -20.44
C PHE A 330 9.72 -2.74 -21.47
N ALA A 331 9.96 -4.00 -21.86
CA ALA A 331 11.06 -4.36 -22.74
C ALA A 331 10.65 -5.34 -23.83
N LEU A 332 11.20 -5.16 -25.03
CA LEU A 332 11.21 -6.15 -26.11
C LEU A 332 12.67 -6.50 -26.40
N HIS A 333 13.02 -7.76 -26.16
CA HIS A 333 14.38 -8.26 -26.33
C HIS A 333 14.65 -8.66 -27.77
N GLN A 334 15.93 -8.74 -28.13
CA GLN A 334 16.32 -9.28 -29.43
C GLN A 334 15.91 -10.76 -29.50
N ASN A 335 15.27 -11.16 -30.61
CA ASN A 335 14.88 -12.55 -30.81
C ASN A 335 16.12 -13.47 -30.86
N PHE A 336 15.99 -14.71 -30.40
CA PHE A 336 17.06 -15.69 -30.44
C PHE A 336 16.57 -17.01 -31.05
N PRO A 337 17.28 -17.56 -32.05
CA PRO A 337 18.44 -16.97 -32.74
C PRO A 337 18.05 -15.73 -33.59
N ASN A 338 19.02 -14.86 -33.91
CA ASN A 338 18.89 -13.82 -34.95
C ASN A 338 20.26 -13.60 -35.63
N PRO A 339 20.44 -13.93 -36.92
CA PRO A 339 19.43 -14.43 -37.86
C PRO A 339 18.84 -15.81 -37.49
N PHE A 340 17.63 -16.14 -37.97
CA PHE A 340 16.89 -17.37 -37.62
C PHE A 340 16.44 -18.17 -38.85
N ASN A 341 16.13 -19.46 -38.69
CA ASN A 341 15.64 -20.34 -39.76
C ASN A 341 14.87 -21.58 -39.21
N PRO A 342 13.58 -21.78 -39.55
CA PRO A 342 12.59 -20.75 -39.80
C PRO A 342 11.97 -20.25 -38.49
N THR A 343 12.37 -20.80 -37.34
CA THR A 343 11.80 -20.49 -36.03
C THR A 343 12.73 -19.63 -35.17
N THR A 344 12.14 -18.79 -34.33
CA THR A 344 12.86 -17.98 -33.34
C THR A 344 12.00 -17.74 -32.10
N GLU A 345 12.62 -17.42 -30.97
CA GLU A 345 11.92 -17.01 -29.77
C GLU A 345 12.02 -15.50 -29.55
N ILE A 346 10.89 -14.89 -29.20
CA ILE A 346 10.78 -13.47 -28.90
C ILE A 346 10.41 -13.33 -27.42
N ARG A 347 11.35 -12.76 -26.64
CA ARG A 347 11.17 -12.49 -25.21
C ARG A 347 10.78 -11.02 -24.98
N PHE A 348 9.85 -10.79 -24.07
CA PHE A 348 9.41 -9.46 -23.67
C PHE A 348 9.00 -9.37 -22.20
N GLU A 349 8.92 -8.15 -21.68
CA GLU A 349 8.60 -7.83 -20.29
C GLU A 349 7.45 -6.80 -20.24
N VAL A 350 6.48 -7.08 -19.38
CA VAL A 350 5.31 -6.23 -19.12
C VAL A 350 5.36 -5.81 -17.66
N PRO A 351 5.42 -4.52 -17.31
CA PRO A 351 5.66 -4.09 -15.93
C PRO A 351 4.42 -4.14 -15.04
N LEU A 352 3.28 -3.62 -15.50
CA LEU A 352 2.07 -3.39 -14.68
C LEU A 352 0.82 -4.14 -15.18
N GLY A 353 0.98 -4.98 -16.20
CA GLY A 353 -0.13 -5.62 -16.91
C GLY A 353 -0.93 -4.65 -17.80
N GLY A 354 -1.78 -5.19 -18.66
CA GLY A 354 -2.61 -4.43 -19.60
C GLY A 354 -2.93 -5.22 -20.86
N PHE A 355 -3.62 -4.57 -21.81
CA PHE A 355 -3.87 -5.17 -23.11
C PHE A 355 -2.60 -5.11 -23.96
N VAL A 356 -2.03 -6.27 -24.26
CA VAL A 356 -0.75 -6.42 -24.95
C VAL A 356 -0.96 -7.06 -26.31
N SER A 357 -0.31 -6.50 -27.33
CA SER A 357 -0.19 -7.13 -28.64
C SER A 357 1.27 -7.30 -29.05
N LEU A 358 1.61 -8.50 -29.53
CA LEU A 358 2.90 -8.81 -30.15
C LEU A 358 2.64 -9.25 -31.58
N SER A 359 3.09 -8.44 -32.54
CA SER A 359 2.89 -8.68 -33.96
C SER A 359 4.20 -8.58 -34.75
N VAL A 360 4.28 -9.28 -35.88
CA VAL A 360 5.42 -9.26 -36.80
C VAL A 360 5.03 -8.57 -38.09
N TYR A 361 5.91 -7.71 -38.60
CA TYR A 361 5.72 -6.91 -39.80
C TYR A 361 6.86 -7.13 -40.81
N ASN A 362 6.57 -7.03 -42.10
CA ASN A 362 7.59 -7.01 -43.15
C ASN A 362 8.18 -5.59 -43.36
N ILE A 363 9.11 -5.45 -44.30
CA ILE A 363 9.75 -4.14 -44.61
C ILE A 363 8.79 -3.09 -45.21
N LEU A 364 7.66 -3.52 -45.76
CA LEU A 364 6.62 -2.63 -46.30
C LEU A 364 5.67 -2.14 -45.20
N GLY A 365 5.82 -2.64 -43.96
CA GLY A 365 4.94 -2.32 -42.84
C GLY A 365 3.66 -3.16 -42.79
N GLU A 366 3.56 -4.20 -43.61
CA GLU A 366 2.42 -5.12 -43.59
C GLU A 366 2.57 -6.11 -42.43
N LYS A 367 1.50 -6.32 -41.67
CA LYS A 367 1.46 -7.29 -40.57
C LYS A 367 1.38 -8.71 -41.15
N VAL A 368 2.40 -9.53 -40.88
CA VAL A 368 2.49 -10.92 -41.38
C VAL A 368 2.10 -11.96 -40.34
N ALA A 369 2.12 -11.61 -39.05
CA ALA A 369 1.65 -12.48 -37.97
C ALA A 369 1.25 -11.69 -36.72
N THR A 370 0.27 -12.22 -35.98
CA THR A 370 -0.02 -11.84 -34.59
C THR A 370 0.36 -13.03 -33.70
N LEU A 371 1.30 -12.85 -32.78
CA LEU A 371 1.80 -13.91 -31.88
C LEU A 371 1.10 -13.91 -30.52
N LEU A 372 0.53 -12.77 -30.16
CA LEU A 372 -0.24 -12.55 -28.95
C LEU A 372 -1.10 -11.31 -29.14
N GLU A 373 -2.34 -11.37 -28.66
CA GLU A 373 -3.23 -10.23 -28.52
C GLU A 373 -4.21 -10.53 -27.39
N GLY A 374 -4.18 -9.73 -26.32
CA GLY A 374 -5.04 -9.94 -25.16
C GLY A 374 -4.50 -9.30 -23.88
N GLU A 375 -5.26 -9.42 -22.79
CA GLU A 375 -4.80 -8.96 -21.48
C GLU A 375 -3.73 -9.89 -20.89
N LEU A 376 -2.64 -9.29 -20.44
CA LEU A 376 -1.60 -9.98 -19.68
C LEU A 376 -1.38 -9.29 -18.33
N PRO A 377 -1.11 -10.06 -17.26
CA PRO A 377 -0.55 -9.49 -16.04
C PRO A 377 0.87 -8.94 -16.26
N GLY A 378 1.43 -8.26 -15.26
CA GLY A 378 2.86 -7.95 -15.24
C GLY A 378 3.68 -9.25 -15.22
N GLY A 379 4.76 -9.31 -16.00
CA GLY A 379 5.57 -10.52 -16.12
C GLY A 379 6.55 -10.55 -17.28
N SER A 380 7.38 -11.59 -17.30
CA SER A 380 8.25 -11.93 -18.43
C SER A 380 7.58 -13.01 -19.28
N TYR A 381 7.58 -12.82 -20.60
CA TYR A 381 6.93 -13.71 -21.55
C TYR A 381 7.85 -14.07 -22.70
N THR A 382 7.67 -15.28 -23.23
CA THR A 382 8.30 -15.74 -24.46
C THR A 382 7.23 -16.21 -25.44
N ARG A 383 7.39 -15.87 -26.72
CA ARG A 383 6.56 -16.37 -27.82
C ARG A 383 7.45 -16.90 -28.93
N THR A 384 7.11 -18.08 -29.43
CA THR A 384 7.75 -18.67 -30.60
C THR A 384 7.14 -18.09 -31.86
N PHE A 385 7.97 -17.71 -32.81
CA PHE A 385 7.58 -17.30 -34.16
C PHE A 385 8.10 -18.33 -35.16
N ASP A 386 7.20 -18.94 -35.94
CA ASP A 386 7.52 -19.85 -37.05
C ASP A 386 7.25 -19.13 -38.38
N ALA A 387 8.32 -18.91 -39.15
CA ALA A 387 8.28 -18.18 -40.41
C ALA A 387 8.44 -19.09 -41.65
N LYS A 388 8.15 -20.39 -41.55
CA LYS A 388 8.33 -21.37 -42.65
C LYS A 388 7.72 -20.93 -43.98
N ASP A 389 6.57 -20.26 -43.93
CA ASP A 389 5.79 -19.82 -45.09
C ASP A 389 6.17 -18.42 -45.59
N LEU A 390 7.16 -17.77 -44.97
CA LEU A 390 7.60 -16.42 -45.33
C LEU A 390 8.88 -16.44 -46.15
N ALA A 391 9.11 -15.40 -46.96
CA ALA A 391 10.33 -15.25 -47.75
C ALA A 391 11.51 -14.84 -46.85
N GLY A 392 12.73 -15.29 -47.18
CA GLY A 392 13.94 -14.85 -46.49
C GLY A 392 14.11 -13.33 -46.58
N GLY A 393 14.53 -12.69 -45.49
CA GLY A 393 14.59 -11.23 -45.44
C GLY A 393 14.49 -10.62 -44.04
N VAL A 394 14.19 -9.33 -44.00
CA VAL A 394 14.09 -8.54 -42.77
C VAL A 394 12.64 -8.42 -42.33
N TYR A 395 12.40 -8.65 -41.04
CA TYR A 395 11.11 -8.50 -40.37
C TYR A 395 11.25 -7.65 -39.12
N PHE A 396 10.14 -7.17 -38.58
CA PHE A 396 10.10 -6.37 -37.36
C PHE A 396 9.07 -6.95 -36.38
N ALA A 397 9.52 -7.37 -35.22
CA ALA A 397 8.65 -7.66 -34.10
C ALA A 397 8.27 -6.34 -33.42
N ARG A 398 6.98 -6.10 -33.22
CA ARG A 398 6.45 -4.92 -32.53
C ARG A 398 5.62 -5.38 -31.35
N LEU A 399 6.01 -4.93 -30.17
CA LEU A 399 5.28 -5.08 -28.93
C LEU A 399 4.59 -3.76 -28.62
N HIS A 400 3.29 -3.82 -28.38
CA HIS A 400 2.46 -2.69 -28.00
C HIS A 400 1.69 -3.03 -26.72
N ILE A 401 1.58 -2.07 -25.83
CA ILE A 401 0.72 -2.13 -24.66
C ILE A 401 -0.16 -0.89 -24.62
N ALA A 402 -1.47 -1.09 -24.47
CA ALA A 402 -2.41 -0.05 -24.12
C ALA A 402 -2.64 -0.10 -22.60
N LEU A 403 -2.27 0.98 -21.90
CA LEU A 403 -2.46 1.07 -20.45
C LEU A 403 -3.91 1.40 -20.05
N HIS A 404 -4.77 1.77 -21.00
CA HIS A 404 -6.19 2.03 -20.81
C HIS A 404 -7.02 1.52 -21.99
N VAL A 405 -8.28 1.17 -21.73
CA VAL A 405 -9.26 0.71 -22.74
C VAL A 405 -9.66 1.83 -23.74
N ASP A 406 -9.38 3.09 -23.42
CA ASP A 406 -9.68 4.27 -24.25
C ASP A 406 -8.49 4.76 -25.11
N GLY A 407 -7.37 4.03 -25.13
CA GLY A 407 -6.19 4.33 -25.97
C GLY A 407 -5.27 5.43 -25.43
N ARG A 408 -5.47 5.94 -24.20
CA ARG A 408 -4.60 6.97 -23.61
C ARG A 408 -3.46 6.32 -22.81
N GLY A 409 -2.24 6.46 -23.30
CA GLY A 409 -1.02 5.89 -22.67
C GLY A 409 -0.58 4.59 -23.35
N GLU A 410 -0.17 4.69 -24.61
CA GLU A 410 0.35 3.56 -25.37
C GLU A 410 1.89 3.55 -25.37
N ILE A 411 2.48 2.37 -25.16
CA ILE A 411 3.93 2.19 -25.28
C ILE A 411 4.20 1.15 -26.36
N THR A 412 5.09 1.48 -27.30
CA THR A 412 5.49 0.58 -28.38
C THR A 412 7.00 0.37 -28.37
N LYS A 413 7.44 -0.88 -28.54
CA LYS A 413 8.83 -1.26 -28.80
C LYS A 413 8.90 -2.10 -30.06
N THR A 414 9.96 -1.92 -30.85
CA THR A 414 10.18 -2.66 -32.10
C THR A 414 11.60 -3.24 -32.14
N ARG A 415 11.74 -4.47 -32.64
CA ARG A 415 13.03 -5.14 -32.87
C ARG A 415 13.11 -5.71 -34.27
N LYS A 416 14.26 -5.49 -34.92
CA LYS A 416 14.58 -6.07 -36.23
C LYS A 416 14.90 -7.55 -36.07
N MET A 417 14.39 -8.37 -36.97
CA MET A 417 14.65 -9.80 -37.08
C MET A 417 15.11 -10.12 -38.52
N VAL A 418 15.97 -11.11 -38.67
CA VAL A 418 16.53 -11.52 -39.97
C VAL A 418 16.26 -13.01 -40.18
N LEU A 419 15.40 -13.35 -41.14
CA LEU A 419 15.11 -14.72 -41.54
C LEU A 419 16.12 -15.15 -42.62
N LEU A 420 16.93 -16.16 -42.31
CA LEU A 420 17.72 -16.90 -43.29
C LEU A 420 16.84 -18.02 -43.82
N LYS A 421 16.72 -18.11 -45.14
CA LYS A 421 16.06 -19.24 -45.79
C LYS A 421 17.11 -20.06 -46.52
#